data_AF-A0A0P7CS92-F1
#
_entry.id   AF-A0A0P7CS92-F1
#
_cell.length_a   1.000
_cell.length_b   1.000
_cell.length_c   1.000
_cell.angle_alpha   90.00
_cell.angle_beta   90.00
_cell.angle_gamma   90.00
#
_symmetry.space_group_name_H-M   'P 1'
#
loop_
_entity.id
_entity.type
_entity.pdbx_description
1 polymer ?
#
loop_
_entity_poly.entity_id
_entity_poly.type
_entity_poly.pdbx_seq_one_letter_code
_entity_poly.pdbx_strand_id
1 'polypeptide(L)'
;MTTKSVLVYGPQGCGKTTKAAVIAKALGLSKIQDNWEPGTPVDLLNTLVLTSNCKSHLPFQRRIMSFDQAMLVVHQQGTAA
;
A
#
# COMPACT_ATOMS: atom_id res chain seq x y z
N MET A 1 -16.68 3.46 -9.77
CA MET A 1 -15.52 4.35 -9.61
C MET A 1 -14.26 3.51 -9.68
N THR A 2 -13.24 3.92 -10.43
CA THR A 2 -11.97 3.19 -10.54
C THR A 2 -10.99 3.70 -9.47
N THR A 3 -10.71 2.90 -8.45
CA THR A 3 -9.72 3.26 -7.42
C THR A 3 -8.32 2.98 -7.94
N LYS A 4 -7.43 3.97 -7.87
CA LYS A 4 -6.02 3.82 -8.27
C LYS A 4 -5.28 2.97 -7.24
N SER A 5 -4.36 2.13 -7.70
CA SER A 5 -3.47 1.39 -6.79
C SER A 5 -2.60 2.31 -5.95
N VAL A 6 -2.25 1.84 -4.76
CA VAL A 6 -1.45 2.57 -3.77
C VAL A 6 -0.25 1.73 -3.39
N LEU A 7 0.93 2.35 -3.38
CA LEU A 7 2.16 1.70 -2.93
C LEU A 7 2.49 2.15 -1.50
N VAL A 8 2.68 1.16 -0.63
CA VAL A 8 3.08 1.34 0.76
C VAL A 8 4.46 0.75 0.96
N TYR A 9 5.40 1.59 1.38
CA TYR A 9 6.78 1.17 1.63
C TYR A 9 7.14 1.24 3.12
N GLY A 10 8.15 0.46 3.52
CA GLY A 10 8.73 0.54 4.86
C GLY A 10 9.75 -0.57 5.09
N PRO A 11 10.55 -0.52 6.16
CA PRO A 11 11.59 -1.52 6.42
C PRO A 11 11.05 -2.95 6.47
N GLN A 12 11.88 -3.94 6.13
CA GLN A 12 11.52 -5.34 6.34
C GLN A 12 11.24 -5.58 7.83
N GLY A 13 10.23 -6.41 8.13
CA GLY A 13 9.83 -6.70 9.52
C GLY A 13 8.94 -5.64 10.20
N CYS A 14 8.63 -4.50 9.57
CA CYS A 14 7.77 -3.47 10.19
C CYS A 14 6.26 -3.82 10.25
N GLY A 15 5.86 -5.04 9.87
CA GLY A 15 4.47 -5.50 9.98
C GLY A 15 3.53 -5.18 8.80
N LYS A 16 4.05 -4.68 7.66
CA LYS A 16 3.26 -4.38 6.44
C LYS A 16 2.38 -5.54 6.00
N THR A 17 2.95 -6.73 5.82
CA THR A 17 2.23 -7.95 5.41
C THR A 17 1.08 -8.28 6.38
N THR A 18 1.34 -8.22 7.69
CA THR A 18 0.35 -8.50 8.73
C THR A 18 -0.81 -7.48 8.71
N LYS A 19 -0.54 -6.23 8.33
CA LYS A 19 -1.55 -5.15 8.27
C LYS A 19 -2.11 -4.91 6.87
N ALA A 20 -1.71 -5.72 5.88
CA ALA A 20 -2.07 -5.49 4.48
C ALA A 20 -3.59 -5.42 4.27
N ALA A 21 -4.34 -6.34 4.89
CA ALA A 21 -5.80 -6.39 4.76
C ALA A 21 -6.50 -5.15 5.33
N VAL A 22 -6.08 -4.68 6.52
CA VAL A 22 -6.68 -3.48 7.13
C VAL A 22 -6.31 -2.21 6.38
N ILE A 23 -5.09 -2.13 5.85
CA ILE A 23 -4.65 -1.01 5.00
C ILE A 23 -5.41 -1.01 3.68
N ALA A 24 -5.55 -2.15 3.01
CA ALA A 24 -6.28 -2.27 1.74
C ALA A 24 -7.73 -1.84 1.92
N LYS A 25 -8.40 -2.35 2.97
CA LYS A 25 -9.75 -1.93 3.34
C LYS A 25 -9.82 -0.42 3.59
N ALA A 26 -8.88 0.14 4.37
CA ALA A 26 -8.86 1.55 4.69
C ALA A 26 -8.64 2.46 3.46
N LEU A 27 -8.00 1.93 2.41
CA LEU A 27 -7.76 2.63 1.16
C LEU A 27 -8.82 2.34 0.09
N GLY A 28 -9.82 1.51 0.39
CA GLY A 28 -10.85 1.08 -0.58
C GLY A 28 -10.29 0.22 -1.71
N LEU A 29 -9.27 -0.58 -1.43
CA LEU A 29 -8.59 -1.48 -2.37
C LEU A 29 -9.00 -2.93 -2.09
N SER A 30 -9.20 -3.71 -3.15
CA SER A 30 -9.66 -5.11 -3.06
C SER A 30 -8.57 -6.14 -3.32
N LYS A 31 -7.46 -5.73 -3.92
CA LYS A 31 -6.31 -6.59 -4.21
C LYS A 31 -5.11 -6.18 -3.37
N ILE A 32 -4.24 -7.14 -3.09
CA ILE A 32 -2.99 -6.94 -2.37
C ILE A 32 -1.89 -7.64 -3.15
N GLN A 33 -0.81 -6.91 -3.42
CA GLN A 33 0.44 -7.43 -3.95
C GLN A 33 1.54 -7.16 -2.94
N ASP A 34 2.00 -8.21 -2.28
CA ASP A 34 3.08 -8.13 -1.29
C ASP A 34 4.45 -8.39 -1.92
N ASN A 35 5.51 -7.93 -1.26
CA ASN A 35 6.91 -8.09 -1.70
C ASN A 35 7.18 -7.60 -3.14
N TRP A 36 6.62 -6.45 -3.51
CA TRP A 36 6.89 -5.84 -4.80
C TRP A 36 8.33 -5.32 -4.88
N GLU A 37 9.00 -5.63 -5.99
CA GLU A 37 10.33 -5.12 -6.34
C GLU A 37 10.31 -4.36 -7.67
N PRO A 38 11.19 -3.36 -7.86
CA PRO A 38 11.31 -2.63 -9.12
C PRO A 38 11.47 -3.57 -10.33
N GLY A 39 10.67 -3.33 -11.38
CA GLY A 39 10.62 -4.19 -12.56
C GLY A 39 9.56 -5.29 -12.50
N THR A 40 8.96 -5.55 -11.34
CA THR A 40 7.83 -6.47 -11.21
C THR A 40 6.54 -5.80 -11.74
N PRO A 41 5.74 -6.46 -12.60
CA PRO A 41 4.46 -5.94 -13.03
C PRO A 41 3.53 -5.66 -11.85
N VAL A 42 2.72 -4.61 -11.98
CA VAL A 42 1.76 -4.20 -10.94
C VAL A 42 0.44 -3.79 -11.56
N ASP A 43 -0.65 -4.29 -10.98
CA ASP A 43 -1.99 -3.85 -11.34
C ASP A 43 -2.17 -2.37 -11.00
N LEU A 44 -2.49 -1.56 -12.00
CA LEU A 44 -2.60 -0.10 -11.85
C LEU A 44 -3.87 0.36 -11.12
N LEU A 45 -4.83 -0.55 -10.92
CA LEU A 45 -6.13 -0.29 -10.32
C LEU A 45 -6.44 -1.27 -9.18
N ASN A 46 -7.08 -0.76 -8.13
CA ASN A 46 -7.63 -1.50 -7.00
C ASN A 46 -6.64 -2.37 -6.21
N THR A 47 -5.32 -2.12 -6.31
CA THR A 47 -4.29 -2.93 -5.67
C THR A 47 -3.50 -2.14 -4.63
N LEU A 48 -3.41 -2.68 -3.41
CA LEU A 48 -2.42 -2.30 -2.42
C LEU A 48 -1.10 -3.00 -2.75
N VAL A 49 -0.04 -2.24 -2.93
CA VAL A 49 1.29 -2.74 -3.28
C VAL A 49 2.21 -2.53 -2.09
N LEU A 50 2.84 -3.57 -1.58
CA LEU A 50 3.75 -3.48 -0.44
C LEU A 50 5.18 -3.71 -0.90
N THR A 51 6.11 -2.88 -0.42
CA THR A 51 7.54 -3.06 -0.72
C THR A 51 8.42 -2.71 0.46
N SER A 52 9.54 -3.42 0.61
CA SER A 52 10.64 -3.04 1.49
C SER A 52 11.64 -2.09 0.82
N ASN A 53 11.52 -1.90 -0.49
CA ASN A 53 12.45 -1.12 -1.28
C ASN A 53 12.08 0.39 -1.24
N CYS A 54 12.82 1.15 -0.44
CA CYS A 54 12.65 2.61 -0.31
C CYS A 54 13.47 3.42 -1.35
N LYS A 55 14.26 2.76 -2.21
CA LYS A 55 15.30 3.44 -3.00
C LYS A 55 14.82 3.90 -4.37
N SER A 56 13.88 3.19 -4.99
CA SER A 56 13.31 3.55 -6.30
C SER A 56 11.84 3.13 -6.38
N HIS A 57 10.94 4.07 -6.11
CA HIS A 57 9.50 3.86 -6.32
C HIS A 57 9.07 4.12 -7.77
N LEU A 58 10.01 4.47 -8.66
CA LEU A 58 9.76 4.59 -10.09
C LEU A 58 9.61 3.18 -10.70
N PRO A 59 8.63 2.95 -11.61
CA PRO A 59 7.79 3.93 -12.32
C PRO A 59 6.42 4.21 -11.65
N PHE A 60 6.24 3.92 -10.36
CA PHE A 60 4.94 4.10 -9.68
C PHE A 60 4.61 5.59 -9.49
N GLN A 61 4.10 6.27 -10.54
CA GLN A 61 3.69 7.68 -10.53
C GLN A 61 2.33 7.92 -9.83
N ARG A 62 1.99 7.12 -8.82
CA ARG A 62 0.69 7.13 -8.15
C ARG A 62 0.85 7.48 -6.68
N ARG A 63 -0.19 7.21 -5.89
CA ARG A 63 -0.19 7.47 -4.46
C ARG A 63 0.80 6.52 -3.80
N ILE A 64 1.89 7.09 -3.31
CA ILE A 64 2.94 6.40 -2.55
C ILE A 64 2.87 6.94 -1.13
N MET A 65 2.98 6.06 -0.14
CA MET A 65 3.04 6.46 1.27
C MET A 65 3.88 5.49 2.09
N SER A 66 4.42 5.95 3.21
CA SER A 66 5.08 5.06 4.17
C SER A 66 4.06 4.16 4.89
N PHE A 67 4.53 3.08 5.49
CA PHE A 67 3.71 2.23 6.35
C PHE A 67 3.04 3.03 7.48
N ASP A 68 3.76 3.95 8.12
CA ASP A 68 3.21 4.78 9.19
C ASP A 68 2.06 5.68 8.68
N GLN A 69 2.24 6.29 7.50
CA GLN A 69 1.18 7.06 6.85
C GLN A 69 -0.05 6.19 6.51
N ALA A 70 0.17 4.96 6.04
CA ALA A 70 -0.93 4.02 5.78
C ALA A 70 -1.67 3.67 7.07
N MET A 71 -0.96 3.48 8.18
CA MET A 71 -1.58 3.24 9.47
C MET A 71 -2.36 4.45 10.00
N LEU A 72 -1.93 5.68 9.74
CA LEU A 72 -2.75 6.87 10.06
C LEU A 72 -4.10 6.84 9.35
N VAL A 73 -4.14 6.42 8.08
CA VAL A 73 -5.41 6.25 7.33
C VAL A 73 -6.28 5.18 7.98
N VAL A 74 -5.70 4.05 8.42
CA VAL A 74 -6.44 3.00 9.14
C VAL A 74 -7.07 3.53 10.42
N HIS A 75 -6.33 4.32 11.21
CA HIS A 75 -6.86 4.90 12.45
C HIS A 75 -8.01 5.89 12.18
N GLN A 76 -7.87 6.74 11.16
CA GLN A 76 -8.90 7.70 10.77
C GLN A 76 -10.18 7.03 10.26
N GLN A 77 -10.08 5.90 9.55
CA GLN A 77 -11.25 5.14 9.13
C GLN A 77 -11.91 4.35 10.28
N GLY A 78 -11.14 3.99 11.31
CA GLY A 78 -11.69 3.40 12.54
C GLY A 78 -12.46 4.39 13.43
N THR A 79 -12.32 5.70 13.20
CA THR A 79 -13.02 6.76 13.95
C THR A 79 -14.32 7.22 13.30
N ALA A 80 -14.64 6.73 12.09
CA ALA A 80 -15.82 7.10 11.32
C ALA A 80 -16.98 6.08 11.44
N ALA A 81 -16.99 5.27 12.50
CA ALA A 81 -18.03 4.28 12.79
C ALA A 81 -18.88 4.70 13.98
#